data_AF-A0A7C5N4T9-F1
#
_entry.id   AF-A0A7C5N4T9-F1
#
_cell.length_a   1.000
_cell.length_b   1.000
_cell.length_c   1.000
_cell.angle_alpha   90.00
_cell.angle_beta   90.00
_cell.angle_gamma   90.00
#
_symmetry.space_group_name_H-M   'P 1'
#
loop_
_entity.id
_entity.type
_entity.pdbx_description
1 polymer ?
#
loop_
_entity_poly.entity_id
_entity_poly.type
_entity_poly.pdbx_seq_one_letter_code
_entity_poly.pdbx_strand_id
1 'polypeptide(L)'
;MKRRLVTALALAAIAGGCGTAEIPKPEAPAAPSVPDPAPSPTAASPKPEVAKELPTNCADTDSEICTPPKAFVQRLCRSTHPDVALAMFRKTSPWTRAYVRRNMEAWYTEARSRPRKLTFGEEVIIVFDRASHATGIRVSGSGSYDVLRWDGSCVSMMSDEIALRPPTTPDVARIPWRRLAPPIRNQLLEDTIVAQRAKQRRETCRQDPGGTRCTRADQGLSRMIAHYLRQGGEIPDPIRLP
;
A
#
# COMPACT_ATOMS: atom_id res chain seq x y z
N MET A 1 -1.78 -56.61 3.50
CA MET A 1 -3.07 -57.34 3.47
C MET A 1 -4.19 -56.34 3.81
N LYS A 2 -5.06 -55.99 2.84
CA LYS A 2 -6.56 -56.12 2.84
C LYS A 2 -7.25 -55.46 4.07
N ARG A 3 -8.24 -54.54 4.00
CA ARG A 3 -9.41 -54.28 3.11
C ARG A 3 -9.84 -52.80 3.26
N ARG A 4 -10.09 -52.03 2.19
CA ARG A 4 -11.39 -51.67 1.55
C ARG A 4 -12.56 -51.35 2.51
N LEU A 5 -13.10 -50.12 2.44
CA LEU A 5 -14.54 -49.90 2.32
C LEU A 5 -14.82 -48.68 1.41
N VAL A 6 -15.79 -48.87 0.53
CA VAL A 6 -16.29 -48.00 -0.53
C VAL A 6 -17.68 -47.56 -0.09
N THR A 7 -18.00 -46.27 -0.17
CA THR A 7 -19.40 -45.85 -0.23
C THR A 7 -19.54 -44.66 -1.17
N ALA A 8 -20.22 -44.93 -2.29
CA ALA A 8 -20.67 -43.97 -3.28
C ALA A 8 -21.95 -43.28 -2.80
N LEU A 9 -22.12 -42.01 -3.13
CA LEU A 9 -23.44 -41.36 -3.18
C LEU A 9 -23.50 -40.51 -4.45
N ALA A 10 -24.57 -40.74 -5.21
CA ALA A 10 -24.85 -40.19 -6.53
C ALA A 10 -26.16 -39.37 -6.50
N LEU A 11 -26.45 -38.69 -7.62
CA LEU A 11 -27.64 -37.90 -8.00
C LEU A 11 -27.66 -36.45 -7.46
N ALA A 12 -28.08 -35.42 -8.20
CA ALA A 12 -29.02 -35.38 -9.32
C ALA A 12 -28.71 -34.23 -10.31
N ALA A 13 -29.13 -34.44 -11.56
CA ALA A 13 -29.15 -33.49 -12.66
C ALA A 13 -30.38 -32.55 -12.58
N ILE A 14 -30.23 -31.30 -13.02
CA ILE A 14 -31.34 -30.47 -13.50
C ILE A 14 -30.92 -29.80 -14.82
N ALA A 15 -31.80 -29.96 -15.80
CA ALA A 15 -31.69 -29.55 -17.19
C ALA A 15 -32.23 -28.13 -17.44
N GLY A 16 -31.90 -27.60 -18.62
CA GLY A 16 -32.87 -26.87 -19.45
C GLY A 16 -32.74 -25.35 -19.50
N GLY A 17 -32.47 -24.81 -20.70
CA GLY A 17 -32.59 -23.38 -20.98
C GLY A 17 -31.99 -22.95 -22.32
N CYS A 18 -32.59 -23.40 -23.43
CA CYS A 18 -32.35 -22.90 -24.78
C CYS A 18 -33.17 -21.61 -24.99
N GLY A 19 -32.60 -20.58 -25.62
CA GLY A 19 -33.30 -19.32 -25.91
C GLY A 19 -32.61 -18.54 -27.03
N THR A 20 -33.38 -18.23 -28.06
CA THR A 20 -33.04 -17.96 -29.46
C THR A 20 -32.58 -16.53 -29.76
N ALA A 21 -31.97 -16.37 -30.94
CA ALA A 21 -31.49 -15.14 -31.57
C ALA A 21 -32.61 -14.29 -32.22
N GLU A 22 -32.39 -12.98 -32.38
CA GLU A 22 -32.76 -12.23 -33.62
C GLU A 22 -32.05 -10.85 -33.72
N ILE A 23 -31.68 -10.49 -34.96
CA ILE A 23 -31.03 -9.27 -35.48
C ILE A 23 -32.10 -8.52 -36.33
N PRO A 24 -31.91 -7.35 -37.00
CA PRO A 24 -31.46 -5.99 -36.67
C PRO A 24 -32.61 -4.94 -36.81
N LYS A 25 -32.35 -3.63 -36.61
CA LYS A 25 -33.14 -2.58 -37.30
C LYS A 25 -32.24 -1.42 -37.83
N PRO A 26 -32.50 -0.89 -39.05
CA PRO A 26 -31.64 0.07 -39.74
C PRO A 26 -31.97 1.56 -39.46
N GLU A 27 -30.89 2.33 -39.56
CA GLU A 27 -30.63 3.71 -40.03
C GLU A 27 -31.78 4.63 -40.52
N ALA A 28 -31.76 5.89 -40.05
CA ALA A 28 -31.91 7.15 -40.80
C ALA A 28 -32.04 8.35 -39.82
N PRO A 29 -31.91 9.62 -40.24
CA PRO A 29 -30.86 10.25 -41.05
C PRO A 29 -30.19 11.44 -40.31
N ALA A 30 -29.03 11.84 -40.81
CA ALA A 30 -28.28 13.02 -40.38
C ALA A 30 -29.06 14.33 -40.59
N ALA A 31 -28.96 15.24 -39.62
CA ALA A 31 -29.37 16.63 -39.71
C ALA A 31 -28.24 17.54 -39.19
N PRO A 32 -28.17 18.79 -39.67
CA PRO A 32 -26.92 19.46 -40.03
C PRO A 32 -26.17 20.09 -38.84
N SER A 33 -24.84 20.08 -38.98
CA SER A 33 -23.88 20.72 -38.09
C SER A 33 -24.09 22.23 -38.02
N VAL A 34 -24.38 22.73 -36.82
CA VAL A 34 -24.26 24.14 -36.46
C VAL A 34 -22.76 24.42 -36.19
N PRO A 35 -22.15 25.44 -36.81
CA PRO A 35 -20.80 25.85 -36.46
C PRO A 35 -20.82 26.65 -35.14
N ASP A 36 -20.32 26.03 -34.07
CA ASP A 36 -20.04 26.73 -32.81
C ASP A 36 -18.63 27.37 -32.84
N PRO A 37 -18.45 28.48 -32.10
CA PRO A 37 -17.41 29.46 -32.32
C PRO A 37 -16.03 29.03 -31.80
N ALA A 38 -15.02 29.71 -32.33
CA ALA A 38 -13.61 29.55 -32.02
C ALA A 38 -13.32 29.47 -30.49
N PRO A 39 -12.46 28.53 -30.05
CA PRO A 39 -12.06 28.46 -28.66
C PRO A 39 -11.15 29.64 -28.29
N SER A 40 -11.65 30.52 -27.42
CA SER A 40 -10.82 31.42 -26.62
C SER A 40 -9.81 30.61 -25.78
N PRO A 41 -8.58 31.12 -25.58
CA PRO A 41 -7.52 30.38 -24.92
C PRO A 41 -7.87 30.11 -23.45
N THR A 42 -8.10 28.84 -23.13
CA THR A 42 -8.23 28.37 -21.75
C THR A 42 -6.91 28.65 -21.03
N ALA A 43 -7.00 29.43 -19.95
CA ALA A 43 -5.92 29.66 -19.01
C ALA A 43 -5.28 28.33 -18.61
N ALA A 44 -3.97 28.24 -18.82
CA ALA A 44 -3.18 27.08 -18.47
C ALA A 44 -3.30 26.81 -16.96
N SER A 45 -3.97 25.70 -16.61
CA SER A 45 -3.84 25.10 -15.30
C SER A 45 -2.35 24.91 -14.98
N PRO A 46 -1.87 25.28 -13.78
CA PRO A 46 -0.47 25.12 -13.43
C PRO A 46 -0.09 23.64 -13.57
N LYS A 47 0.89 23.38 -14.43
CA LYS A 47 1.50 22.07 -14.60
C LYS A 47 2.07 21.64 -13.23
N PRO A 48 1.62 20.51 -12.65
CA PRO A 48 2.12 20.10 -11.35
C PRO A 48 3.62 19.84 -11.46
N GLU A 49 4.40 20.66 -10.76
CA GLU A 49 5.82 20.49 -10.60
C GLU A 49 6.06 19.11 -9.97
N VAL A 50 6.82 18.28 -10.68
CA VAL A 50 7.24 16.96 -10.18
C VAL A 50 8.04 17.23 -8.91
N ALA A 51 7.50 16.86 -7.76
CA ALA A 51 8.19 17.01 -6.49
C ALA A 51 9.55 16.30 -6.59
N LYS A 52 10.63 17.09 -6.63
CA LYS A 52 12.01 16.60 -6.72
C LYS A 52 12.49 16.03 -5.38
N GLU A 53 11.78 16.33 -4.31
CA GLU A 53 12.16 16.01 -2.93
C GLU A 53 11.01 15.35 -2.18
N LEU A 54 11.38 14.54 -1.18
CA LEU A 54 10.42 13.95 -0.26
C LEU A 54 9.86 15.07 0.64
N PRO A 55 8.54 15.16 0.83
CA PRO A 55 7.98 16.12 1.78
C PRO A 55 8.60 15.95 3.18
N THR A 56 8.84 17.05 3.88
CA THR A 56 9.43 17.06 5.24
C THR A 56 8.53 17.73 6.27
N ASN A 57 7.42 18.33 5.83
CA ASN A 57 6.47 19.04 6.67
C ASN A 57 5.07 18.44 6.54
N CYS A 58 4.29 18.55 7.62
CA CYS A 58 2.88 18.20 7.62
C CYS A 58 2.11 19.12 6.64
N ALA A 59 1.12 18.56 5.94
CA ALA A 59 0.26 19.33 5.04
C ALA A 59 -0.61 20.34 5.79
N ASP A 60 -1.02 19.98 7.01
CA ASP A 60 -1.77 20.81 7.94
C ASP A 60 -1.00 20.82 9.26
N THR A 61 -0.53 22.00 9.68
CA THR A 61 0.26 22.17 10.91
C THR A 61 -0.60 22.17 12.17
N ASP A 62 -1.91 22.39 12.02
CA ASP A 62 -2.85 22.51 13.14
C ASP A 62 -3.56 21.18 13.41
N SER A 63 -3.37 20.17 12.55
CA SER A 63 -3.89 18.81 12.69
C SER A 63 -3.06 17.99 13.68
N GLU A 64 -3.74 17.23 14.56
CA GLU A 64 -3.12 16.22 15.42
C GLU A 64 -2.44 15.11 14.60
N ILE A 65 -2.99 14.81 13.42
CA ILE A 65 -2.44 13.81 12.49
C ILE A 65 -1.60 14.53 11.44
N CYS A 66 -0.28 14.36 11.53
CA CYS A 66 0.66 14.85 10.53
C CYS A 66 0.68 13.92 9.32
N THR A 67 0.18 14.44 8.20
CA THR A 67 0.16 13.74 6.90
C THR A 67 0.94 14.53 5.85
N PRO A 68 1.52 13.86 4.83
CA PRO A 68 2.15 14.54 3.69
C PRO A 68 1.10 15.22 2.79
N PRO A 69 1.52 16.15 1.90
CA PRO A 69 0.61 16.82 0.98
C PRO A 69 -0.21 15.85 0.11
N LYS A 70 -1.53 16.08 0.00
CA LYS A 70 -2.47 15.20 -0.72
C LYS A 70 -2.02 14.85 -2.15
N ALA A 71 -1.47 15.81 -2.89
CA ALA A 71 -0.98 15.57 -4.25
C ALA A 71 0.18 14.56 -4.30
N PHE A 72 1.05 14.56 -3.29
CA PHE A 72 2.11 13.56 -3.14
C PHE A 72 1.52 12.18 -2.82
N VAL A 73 0.56 12.12 -1.89
CA VAL A 73 -0.13 10.86 -1.52
C VAL A 73 -0.80 10.19 -2.72
N GLN A 74 -1.49 10.98 -3.54
CA GLN A 74 -2.16 10.46 -4.74
C GLN A 74 -1.17 9.81 -5.72
N ARG A 75 0.06 10.32 -5.83
CA ARG A 75 1.11 9.67 -6.64
C ARG A 75 1.71 8.46 -5.93
N LEU A 76 2.04 8.60 -4.63
CA LEU A 76 2.58 7.55 -3.78
C LEU A 76 1.72 6.28 -3.81
N CYS A 77 0.40 6.44 -3.68
CA CYS A 77 -0.51 5.31 -3.55
C CYS A 77 -0.97 4.70 -4.88
N ARG A 78 -0.59 5.28 -6.03
CA ARG A 78 -0.83 4.68 -7.35
C ARG A 78 0.07 3.48 -7.66
N SER A 79 1.21 3.36 -6.97
CA SER A 79 2.14 2.26 -7.18
C SER A 79 2.79 1.82 -5.85
N THR A 80 3.88 1.07 -5.90
CA THR A 80 4.59 0.60 -4.69
C THR A 80 5.98 1.22 -4.64
N HIS A 81 6.26 1.98 -3.59
CA HIS A 81 7.51 2.74 -3.44
C HIS A 81 8.23 2.36 -2.14
N PRO A 82 8.93 1.20 -2.10
CA PRO A 82 9.52 0.71 -0.86
C PRO A 82 10.64 1.62 -0.34
N ASP A 83 11.43 2.22 -1.23
CA ASP A 83 12.48 3.17 -0.84
C ASP A 83 11.89 4.43 -0.16
N VAL A 84 10.80 4.96 -0.72
CA VAL A 84 10.06 6.10 -0.15
C VAL A 84 9.47 5.74 1.20
N ALA A 85 8.89 4.55 1.35
CA ALA A 85 8.41 4.08 2.64
C ALA A 85 9.54 4.05 3.67
N LEU A 86 10.70 3.46 3.37
CA LEU A 86 11.81 3.44 4.32
C LEU A 86 12.24 4.84 4.77
N ALA A 87 12.27 5.81 3.85
CA ALA A 87 12.57 7.20 4.18
C ALA A 87 11.48 7.83 5.07
N MET A 88 10.21 7.58 4.77
CA MET A 88 9.08 8.06 5.59
C MET A 88 9.03 7.37 6.97
N PHE A 89 9.53 6.14 7.12
CA PHE A 89 9.59 5.45 8.41
C PHE A 89 10.90 5.70 9.19
N ARG A 90 11.75 6.65 8.80
CA ARG A 90 12.90 7.06 9.63
C ARG A 90 12.41 7.67 10.95
N LYS A 91 13.22 7.56 12.02
CA LYS A 91 12.89 8.12 13.35
C LYS A 91 12.61 9.63 13.32
N THR A 92 13.28 10.35 12.44
CA THR A 92 13.21 11.81 12.31
C THR A 92 12.04 12.30 11.46
N SER A 93 11.27 11.40 10.84
CA SER A 93 10.14 11.83 10.03
C SER A 93 9.00 12.38 10.90
N PRO A 94 8.26 13.40 10.43
CA PRO A 94 7.19 14.01 11.21
C PRO A 94 5.89 13.19 11.16
N TRP A 95 5.83 12.16 10.33
CA TRP A 95 4.58 11.50 9.96
C TRP A 95 3.96 10.72 11.13
N THR A 96 2.65 10.82 11.26
CA THR A 96 1.93 10.08 12.30
C THR A 96 1.96 8.59 12.02
N ARG A 97 2.57 7.84 12.94
CA ARG A 97 2.58 6.37 12.94
C ARG A 97 1.31 5.84 13.58
N ALA A 98 0.81 4.74 13.03
CA ALA A 98 -0.32 4.01 13.57
C ALA A 98 -0.06 2.50 13.49
N TYR A 99 -0.92 1.73 14.15
CA TYR A 99 -0.75 0.30 14.34
C TYR A 99 -2.05 -0.44 14.11
N VAL A 100 -2.02 -1.48 13.28
CA VAL A 100 -3.20 -2.26 12.93
C VAL A 100 -3.75 -3.01 14.15
N ARG A 101 -5.07 -2.92 14.40
CA ARG A 101 -5.71 -3.46 15.61
C ARG A 101 -6.19 -4.91 15.50
N ARG A 102 -6.21 -5.49 14.30
CA ARG A 102 -6.68 -6.87 14.04
C ARG A 102 -6.09 -7.41 12.74
N ASN A 103 -5.99 -8.74 12.63
CA ASN A 103 -5.66 -9.35 11.35
C ASN A 103 -6.81 -9.12 10.37
N MET A 104 -6.51 -8.60 9.19
CA MET A 104 -7.54 -8.26 8.19
C MET A 104 -6.96 -8.22 6.78
N GLU A 105 -7.84 -8.17 5.79
CA GLU A 105 -7.47 -7.79 4.43
C GLU A 105 -7.97 -6.38 4.13
N ALA A 106 -7.11 -5.55 3.56
CA ALA A 106 -7.47 -4.21 3.10
C ALA A 106 -6.93 -3.97 1.69
N TRP A 107 -7.49 -2.98 1.02
CA TRP A 107 -7.05 -2.50 -0.28
C TRP A 107 -7.10 -0.98 -0.30
N TYR A 108 -6.36 -0.36 -1.20
CA TYR A 108 -6.44 1.07 -1.45
C TYR A 108 -7.65 1.37 -2.32
N THR A 109 -8.50 2.32 -1.91
CA THR A 109 -9.80 2.56 -2.55
C THR A 109 -9.75 3.51 -3.75
N GLU A 110 -8.75 4.40 -3.84
CA GLU A 110 -8.65 5.37 -4.96
C GLU A 110 -7.97 4.81 -6.21
N ALA A 111 -7.53 3.55 -6.19
CA ALA A 111 -6.95 2.88 -7.36
C ALA A 111 -7.30 1.40 -7.37
N ARG A 112 -7.21 0.77 -8.55
CA ARG A 112 -7.37 -0.67 -8.68
C ARG A 112 -6.19 -1.40 -8.01
N SER A 113 -6.34 -1.68 -6.73
CA SER A 113 -5.34 -2.36 -5.92
C SER A 113 -5.79 -3.79 -5.58
N ARG A 114 -4.82 -4.67 -5.33
CA ARG A 114 -5.11 -6.03 -4.87
C ARG A 114 -5.22 -6.03 -3.34
N PRO A 115 -6.07 -6.87 -2.75
CA PRO A 115 -6.11 -7.05 -1.30
C PRO A 115 -4.73 -7.36 -0.72
N ARG A 116 -4.49 -6.86 0.49
CA ARG A 116 -3.28 -7.03 1.27
C ARG A 116 -3.67 -7.55 2.64
N LYS A 117 -2.98 -8.60 3.09
CA LYS A 117 -3.09 -9.07 4.46
C LYS A 117 -2.29 -8.15 5.37
N LEU A 118 -2.95 -7.66 6.42
CA LEU A 118 -2.35 -6.91 7.51
C LEU A 118 -2.38 -7.75 8.77
N THR A 119 -1.32 -7.66 9.56
CA THR A 119 -1.21 -8.35 10.85
C THR A 119 -1.49 -7.41 12.02
N PHE A 120 -1.99 -7.97 13.12
CA PHE A 120 -2.10 -7.24 14.37
C PHE A 120 -0.75 -6.60 14.75
N GLY A 121 -0.79 -5.33 15.12
CA GLY A 121 0.39 -4.56 15.50
C GLY A 121 1.30 -4.17 14.33
N GLU A 122 0.92 -4.45 13.07
CA GLU A 122 1.64 -3.95 11.90
C GLU A 122 1.69 -2.43 11.96
N GLU A 123 2.91 -1.88 11.99
CA GLU A 123 3.13 -0.44 11.96
C GLU A 123 2.91 0.10 10.54
N VAL A 124 2.17 1.20 10.47
CA VAL A 124 1.86 1.95 9.26
C VAL A 124 2.04 3.45 9.49
N ILE A 125 2.13 4.24 8.42
CA ILE A 125 2.06 5.71 8.49
C ILE A 125 0.71 6.16 7.96
N ILE A 126 0.00 7.03 8.68
CA ILE A 126 -1.20 7.67 8.15
C ILE A 126 -0.74 8.68 7.09
N VAL A 127 -1.14 8.45 5.84
CA VAL A 127 -0.81 9.35 4.72
C VAL A 127 -1.96 10.26 4.33
N PHE A 128 -3.20 9.95 4.74
CA PHE A 128 -4.35 10.81 4.50
C PHE A 128 -5.45 10.54 5.53
N ASP A 129 -5.96 11.58 6.20
CA ASP A 129 -7.17 11.51 7.03
C ASP A 129 -8.40 11.93 6.21
N ARG A 130 -9.18 10.95 5.75
CA ARG A 130 -10.37 11.20 4.93
C ARG A 130 -11.47 11.93 5.71
N ALA A 131 -11.52 11.78 7.03
CA ALA A 131 -12.53 12.39 7.88
C ALA A 131 -12.27 13.87 8.13
N SER A 132 -11.01 14.29 8.24
CA SER A 132 -10.63 15.71 8.35
C SER A 132 -10.98 16.53 7.10
N HIS A 133 -11.07 15.88 5.94
CA HIS A 133 -11.33 16.52 4.65
C HIS A 133 -12.78 16.32 4.15
N ALA A 134 -13.68 15.78 4.97
CA ALA A 134 -15.09 15.64 4.63
C ALA A 134 -15.85 16.95 4.91
N THR A 135 -16.63 17.44 3.94
CA THR A 135 -17.54 18.58 4.14
C THR A 135 -18.82 18.09 4.83
N GLY A 136 -18.88 18.18 6.17
CA GLY A 136 -20.07 17.78 6.94
C GLY A 136 -19.84 17.64 8.44
N ILE A 137 -20.92 17.36 9.20
CA ILE A 137 -20.86 17.11 10.65
C ILE A 137 -20.05 15.84 10.91
N ARG A 138 -18.99 15.96 11.72
CA ARG A 138 -18.17 14.82 12.15
C ARG A 138 -18.85 14.13 13.33
N VAL A 139 -19.12 12.83 13.21
CA VAL A 139 -19.38 12.00 14.39
C VAL A 139 -18.01 11.57 14.94
N SER A 140 -17.75 11.84 16.22
CA SER A 140 -16.51 11.41 16.87
C SER A 140 -16.34 9.90 16.73
N GLY A 141 -15.24 9.44 16.13
CA GLY A 141 -14.97 8.02 15.90
C GLY A 141 -15.42 7.46 14.56
N SER A 142 -16.12 8.23 13.72
CA SER A 142 -16.35 7.88 12.30
C SER A 142 -15.26 8.50 11.44
N GLY A 143 -14.33 7.67 10.95
CA GLY A 143 -13.32 8.12 10.02
C GLY A 143 -12.68 6.99 9.25
N SER A 144 -11.96 7.34 8.19
CA SER A 144 -11.11 6.41 7.47
C SER A 144 -9.79 7.08 7.13
N TYR A 145 -8.74 6.26 7.07
CA TYR A 145 -7.39 6.68 6.77
C TYR A 145 -6.89 5.95 5.54
N ASP A 146 -6.12 6.64 4.71
CA ASP A 146 -5.17 5.94 3.85
C ASP A 146 -3.85 5.84 4.59
N VAL A 147 -3.27 4.64 4.59
CA VAL A 147 -2.03 4.35 5.30
C VAL A 147 -0.98 3.76 4.37
N LEU A 148 0.28 4.16 4.57
CA LEU A 148 1.46 3.62 3.91
C LEU A 148 2.06 2.50 4.76
N ARG A 149 2.38 1.38 4.12
CA ARG A 149 3.01 0.21 4.73
C ARG A 149 4.52 0.19 4.46
N TRP A 150 5.26 -0.53 5.29
CA TRP A 150 6.71 -0.75 5.14
C TRP A 150 7.13 -1.35 3.79
N ASP A 151 6.24 -2.06 3.11
CA ASP A 151 6.51 -2.63 1.78
C ASP A 151 6.37 -1.61 0.64
N GLY A 152 5.98 -0.36 0.94
CA GLY A 152 5.77 0.72 -0.01
C GLY A 152 4.37 0.78 -0.62
N SER A 153 3.44 -0.07 -0.20
CA SER A 153 2.05 -0.05 -0.66
C SER A 153 1.13 0.75 0.27
N CYS A 154 0.08 1.35 -0.29
CA CYS A 154 -0.99 1.95 0.48
C CYS A 154 -2.18 1.00 0.64
N VAL A 155 -2.94 1.17 1.73
CA VAL A 155 -4.27 0.61 1.94
C VAL A 155 -5.18 1.62 2.61
N SER A 156 -6.49 1.47 2.46
CA SER A 156 -7.49 2.29 3.16
C SER A 156 -8.09 1.49 4.32
N MET A 157 -8.24 2.14 5.48
CA MET A 157 -8.67 1.52 6.73
C MET A 157 -9.65 2.42 7.46
N MET A 158 -10.56 1.84 8.24
CA MET A 158 -11.43 2.60 9.14
C MET A 158 -10.69 3.01 10.41
N SER A 159 -11.14 4.08 11.08
CA SER A 159 -10.49 4.60 12.28
C SER A 159 -10.47 3.61 13.45
N ASP A 160 -11.43 2.68 13.53
CA ASP A 160 -11.46 1.61 14.54
C ASP A 160 -10.46 0.47 14.27
N GLU A 161 -9.84 0.45 13.08
CA GLU A 161 -8.89 -0.58 12.64
C GLU A 161 -7.45 -0.25 12.97
N ILE A 162 -7.19 0.99 13.39
CA ILE A 162 -5.86 1.47 13.75
C ILE A 162 -5.83 2.01 15.19
N ALA A 163 -4.66 1.93 15.81
CA ALA A 163 -4.34 2.56 17.08
C ALA A 163 -3.16 3.53 16.86
N LEU A 164 -3.20 4.69 17.50
CA LEU A 164 -2.09 5.64 17.46
C LEU A 164 -1.00 5.32 18.50
N ARG A 165 -1.36 4.56 19.54
CA ARG A 165 -0.41 4.09 20.55
C ARG A 165 0.30 2.81 20.06
N PRO A 166 1.64 2.72 20.15
CA PRO A 166 2.38 1.52 19.78
C PRO A 166 2.00 0.31 20.67
N PRO A 167 1.89 -0.90 20.10
CA PRO A 167 1.95 -2.12 20.88
C PRO A 167 3.37 -2.33 21.42
N THR A 168 3.52 -3.24 22.41
CA THR A 168 4.83 -3.57 23.00
C THR A 168 5.85 -4.04 21.96
N THR A 169 5.39 -4.79 20.95
CA THR A 169 6.22 -5.33 19.87
C THR A 169 5.56 -5.09 18.51
N PRO A 170 5.76 -3.91 17.90
CA PRO A 170 5.18 -3.61 16.59
C PRO A 170 5.72 -4.55 15.51
N ASP A 171 4.82 -5.13 14.72
CA ASP A 171 5.18 -5.90 13.52
C ASP A 171 5.35 -4.95 12.32
N VAL A 172 5.82 -5.48 11.20
CA VAL A 172 6.03 -4.69 9.98
C VAL A 172 5.62 -5.48 8.75
N ALA A 173 5.15 -4.78 7.72
CA ALA A 173 4.98 -5.41 6.41
C ALA A 173 6.32 -5.93 5.88
N ARG A 174 6.28 -7.01 5.09
CA ARG A 174 7.49 -7.58 4.48
C ARG A 174 8.09 -6.59 3.46
N ILE A 175 9.25 -6.06 3.78
CA ILE A 175 10.00 -5.14 2.92
C ILE A 175 10.55 -5.94 1.73
N PRO A 176 10.24 -5.55 0.47
CA PRO A 176 10.70 -6.28 -0.69
C PRO A 176 12.19 -6.00 -0.96
N TRP A 177 13.09 -6.62 -0.18
CA TRP A 177 14.55 -6.38 -0.20
C TRP A 177 15.17 -6.26 -1.60
N ARG A 178 14.76 -7.14 -2.53
CA ARG A 178 15.26 -7.16 -3.92
C ARG A 178 14.86 -5.93 -4.75
N ARG A 179 13.78 -5.23 -4.36
CA ARG A 179 13.26 -4.04 -5.04
C ARG A 179 13.85 -2.74 -4.49
N LEU A 180 14.55 -2.78 -3.37
CA LEU A 180 15.22 -1.60 -2.83
C LEU A 180 16.30 -1.09 -3.80
N ALA A 181 16.58 0.20 -3.81
CA ALA A 181 17.70 0.72 -4.59
C ALA A 181 19.04 0.16 -4.07
N PRO A 182 20.04 -0.08 -4.95
CA PRO A 182 21.36 -0.55 -4.51
C PRO A 182 22.02 0.33 -3.43
N PRO A 183 21.99 1.68 -3.51
CA PRO A 183 22.58 2.52 -2.46
C PRO A 183 21.93 2.32 -1.09
N ILE A 184 20.61 2.19 -1.04
CA ILE A 184 19.88 1.90 0.21
C ILE A 184 20.27 0.54 0.75
N ARG A 185 20.33 -0.50 -0.08
CA ARG A 185 20.79 -1.83 0.37
C ARG A 185 22.21 -1.79 0.90
N ASN A 186 23.12 -1.12 0.19
CA ASN A 186 24.52 -1.05 0.59
C ASN A 186 24.65 -0.36 1.95
N GLN A 187 23.96 0.77 2.15
CA GLN A 187 23.93 1.47 3.43
C GLN A 187 23.35 0.59 4.55
N LEU A 188 22.24 -0.10 4.29
CA LEU A 188 21.64 -1.02 5.26
C LEU A 188 22.56 -2.20 5.62
N LEU A 189 23.47 -2.60 4.73
CA LEU A 189 24.44 -3.67 4.98
C LEU A 189 25.66 -3.21 5.79
N GLU A 190 25.81 -1.93 6.07
CA GLU A 190 26.83 -1.43 7.01
C GLU A 190 26.46 -1.76 8.46
N ASP A 191 25.17 -1.93 8.76
CA ASP A 191 24.72 -2.46 10.04
C ASP A 191 24.94 -3.98 10.14
N THR A 192 25.65 -4.41 11.19
CA THR A 192 26.07 -5.80 11.36
C THR A 192 24.89 -6.77 11.50
N ILE A 193 23.80 -6.35 12.17
CA ILE A 193 22.62 -7.19 12.40
C ILE A 193 21.80 -7.32 11.12
N VAL A 194 21.60 -6.22 10.40
CA VAL A 194 20.93 -6.24 9.09
C VAL A 194 21.75 -7.06 8.08
N ALA A 195 23.07 -6.90 8.03
CA ALA A 195 23.96 -7.69 7.18
C ALA A 195 23.86 -9.20 7.48
N GLN A 196 23.89 -9.57 8.76
CA GLN A 196 23.74 -10.97 9.18
C GLN A 196 22.39 -11.54 8.74
N ARG A 197 21.28 -10.81 8.95
CA ARG A 197 19.95 -11.25 8.50
C ARG A 197 19.84 -11.31 6.98
N ALA A 198 20.47 -10.38 6.25
CA ALA A 198 20.47 -10.38 4.79
C ALA A 198 21.23 -11.60 4.24
N LYS A 199 22.36 -11.98 4.85
CA LYS A 199 23.10 -13.21 4.55
C LYS A 199 22.25 -14.46 4.84
N GLN A 200 21.68 -14.55 6.04
CA GLN A 200 20.81 -15.67 6.43
C GLN A 200 19.63 -15.83 5.46
N ARG A 201 18.96 -14.73 5.12
CA ARG A 201 17.90 -14.69 4.11
C ARG A 201 18.39 -15.23 2.77
N ARG A 202 19.53 -14.77 2.27
CA ARG A 202 20.07 -15.21 0.97
C ARG A 202 20.31 -16.71 0.93
N GLU A 203 20.90 -17.27 1.99
CA GLU A 203 21.18 -18.71 2.10
C GLU A 203 19.88 -19.51 2.21
N THR A 204 18.98 -19.09 3.10
CA THR A 204 17.67 -19.75 3.29
C THR A 204 16.83 -19.74 2.02
N CYS A 205 16.72 -18.59 1.36
CA CYS A 205 15.93 -18.44 0.14
C CYS A 205 16.55 -19.11 -1.09
N ARG A 206 17.86 -19.41 -1.07
CA ARG A 206 18.50 -20.24 -2.09
C ARG A 206 18.09 -21.71 -1.96
N GLN A 207 17.95 -22.19 -0.72
CA GLN A 207 17.57 -23.58 -0.42
C GLN A 207 16.06 -23.83 -0.49
N ASP A 208 15.24 -22.81 -0.22
CA ASP A 208 13.77 -22.90 -0.21
C ASP A 208 13.13 -21.73 -0.98
N PRO A 209 13.32 -21.63 -2.31
CA PRO A 209 12.83 -20.49 -3.08
C PRO A 209 11.30 -20.37 -3.01
N GLY A 210 10.81 -19.25 -2.47
CA GLY A 210 9.38 -18.99 -2.32
C GLY A 210 8.68 -19.80 -1.23
N GLY A 211 9.38 -20.72 -0.56
CA GLY A 211 8.82 -21.51 0.53
C GLY A 211 8.69 -20.74 1.84
N THR A 212 8.12 -21.41 2.83
CA THR A 212 7.81 -20.84 4.15
C THR A 212 9.07 -20.40 4.89
N ARG A 213 10.21 -21.11 4.75
CA ARG A 213 11.46 -20.70 5.41
C ARG A 213 11.99 -19.40 4.82
N CYS A 214 11.97 -19.27 3.49
CA CYS A 214 12.34 -18.02 2.83
C CYS A 214 11.42 -16.86 3.24
N THR A 215 10.10 -17.10 3.29
CA THR A 215 9.14 -16.07 3.73
C THR A 215 9.39 -15.59 5.15
N ARG A 216 9.70 -16.51 6.09
CA ARG A 216 10.08 -16.15 7.46
C ARG A 216 11.41 -15.40 7.52
N ALA A 217 12.39 -15.78 6.69
CA ALA A 217 13.67 -15.09 6.62
C ALA A 217 13.54 -13.67 6.05
N ASP A 218 12.68 -13.48 5.03
CA ASP A 218 12.32 -12.14 4.53
C ASP A 218 11.68 -11.28 5.63
N GLN A 219 10.75 -11.84 6.41
CA GLN A 219 10.11 -11.13 7.51
C GLN A 219 11.12 -10.78 8.62
N GLY A 220 12.02 -11.71 8.95
CA GLY A 220 13.08 -11.47 9.92
C GLY A 220 14.02 -10.34 9.50
N LEU A 221 14.41 -10.28 8.22
CA LEU A 221 15.18 -9.15 7.69
C LEU A 221 14.37 -7.84 7.76
N SER A 222 13.08 -7.88 7.40
CA SER A 222 12.22 -6.71 7.42
C SER A 222 12.13 -6.09 8.82
N ARG A 223 11.99 -6.92 9.86
CA ARG A 223 11.97 -6.49 11.26
C ARG A 223 13.29 -5.83 11.69
N MET A 224 14.44 -6.35 11.25
CA MET A 224 15.73 -5.75 11.59
C MET A 224 15.97 -4.42 10.87
N ILE A 225 15.55 -4.30 9.61
CA ILE A 225 15.59 -3.01 8.89
C ILE A 225 14.72 -1.97 9.60
N ALA A 226 13.48 -2.35 9.97
CA ALA A 226 12.60 -1.45 10.70
C ALA A 226 13.16 -1.07 12.07
N HIS A 227 13.75 -2.02 12.80
CA HIS A 227 14.45 -1.73 14.06
C HIS A 227 15.59 -0.73 13.86
N TYR A 228 16.47 -0.96 12.89
CA TYR A 228 17.58 -0.05 12.55
C TYR A 228 17.08 1.39 12.32
N LEU A 229 16.06 1.56 11.47
CA LEU A 229 15.50 2.89 11.16
C LEU A 229 14.79 3.55 12.35
N ARG A 230 14.09 2.78 13.19
CA ARG A 230 13.48 3.27 14.43
C ARG A 230 14.52 3.72 15.46
N GLN A 231 15.72 3.14 15.45
CA GLN A 231 16.83 3.56 16.31
C GLN A 231 17.60 4.78 15.76
N GLY A 232 17.21 5.32 14.60
CA GLY A 232 17.90 6.45 13.98
C GLY A 232 19.00 6.03 13.01
N GLY A 233 18.95 4.80 12.50
CA GLY A 233 19.79 4.38 11.39
C GLY A 233 19.49 5.22 10.14
N GLU A 234 20.56 5.58 9.42
CA GLU A 234 20.48 6.43 8.25
C GLU A 234 20.45 5.61 6.96
N ILE A 235 19.72 6.10 5.97
CA ILE A 235 19.73 5.58 4.60
C ILE A 235 19.83 6.76 3.63
N PRO A 236 20.40 6.60 2.44
CA PRO A 236 20.35 7.64 1.42
C PRO A 236 18.89 7.91 1.01
N ASP A 237 18.67 9.06 0.41
CA ASP A 237 17.34 9.43 -0.07
C ASP A 237 16.90 8.57 -1.25
N PRO A 238 15.58 8.35 -1.42
CA PRO A 238 15.05 7.56 -2.50
C PRO A 238 15.39 8.19 -3.86
N ILE A 239 16.01 7.40 -4.75
CA ILE A 239 16.32 7.85 -6.12
C ILE A 239 15.04 8.01 -6.96
N ARG A 240 13.98 7.27 -6.62
CA ARG A 240 12.71 7.27 -7.34
C ARG A 240 11.59 7.74 -6.44
N LEU A 241 11.09 8.95 -6.70
CA LEU A 241 9.91 9.52 -6.06
C LEU A 241 8.63 9.15 -6.84
N PRO A 242 7.44 9.27 -6.22
CA PRO A 242 6.16 8.94 -6.85
C PRO A 242 5.65 9.97 -7.87
#